data_AF-A0A553KG28-F1
#
_entry.id   AF-A0A553KG28-F1
#
_cell.length_a   1.000
_cell.length_b   1.000
_cell.length_c   1.000
_cell.angle_alpha   90.00
_cell.angle_beta   90.00
_cell.angle_gamma   90.00
#
_symmetry.space_group_name_H-M   'P 1'
#
loop_
_entity.id
_entity.type
_entity.pdbx_description
1 polymer ?
#
loop_
_entity_poly.entity_id
_entity_poly.type
_entity_poly.pdbx_seq_one_letter_code
_entity_poly.pdbx_strand_id
1 'polypeptide(L)'
;MNTVVRDLEADLAICEATTPGPWRQDSDGYLIAANSTHIADVVSTEEDARFIAEARTGWPYTIRRALAAEAELLRVNVENRNLEAEVDRLRNEINILQEQLEQRRCSA
;
A
#
# COMPACT_ATOMS: atom_id res chain seq x y z
N MET A 1 -20.34 -8.63 8.75
CA MET A 1 -19.98 -7.48 7.87
C MET A 1 -19.23 -8.05 6.69
N ASN A 2 -19.79 -7.94 5.48
CA ASN A 2 -19.01 -8.22 4.27
C ASN A 2 -18.12 -7.01 4.02
N THR A 3 -16.83 -7.13 4.32
CA THR A 3 -15.84 -6.12 3.96
C THR A 3 -15.60 -6.21 2.46
N VAL A 4 -16.13 -5.23 1.72
CA VAL A 4 -15.77 -5.06 0.31
C VAL A 4 -14.32 -4.60 0.27
N VAL A 5 -13.43 -5.43 -0.25
CA VAL A 5 -12.04 -5.03 -0.56
C VAL A 5 -12.11 -4.01 -1.69
N ARG A 6 -11.54 -2.83 -1.47
CA ARG A 6 -11.46 -1.79 -2.50
C ARG A 6 -10.32 -2.07 -3.45
N ASP A 7 -10.54 -1.78 -4.73
CA ASP A 7 -9.50 -1.76 -5.74
C ASP A 7 -8.79 -0.42 -5.68
N LEU A 8 -7.61 -0.41 -5.03
CA LEU A 8 -6.82 0.79 -4.81
C LEU A 8 -6.26 1.39 -6.11
N GLU A 9 -6.00 0.57 -7.13
CA GLU A 9 -5.53 1.07 -8.43
C GLU A 9 -6.67 1.79 -9.15
N ALA A 10 -7.87 1.21 -9.13
CA ALA A 10 -9.07 1.87 -9.66
C ALA A 10 -9.40 3.16 -8.91
N ASP A 11 -9.34 3.14 -7.58
CA ASP A 11 -9.56 4.33 -6.75
C ASP A 11 -8.51 5.43 -7.04
N LEU A 12 -7.24 5.07 -7.23
CA LEU A 12 -6.19 6.00 -7.61
C LEU A 12 -6.43 6.60 -9.00
N ALA A 13 -6.84 5.78 -9.97
CA ALA A 13 -7.15 6.23 -11.32
C ALA A 13 -8.28 7.27 -11.32
N ILE A 14 -9.31 7.08 -10.49
CA ILE A 14 -10.36 8.09 -10.28
C ILE A 14 -9.76 9.37 -9.70
N CYS A 15 -8.92 9.27 -8.66
CA CYS A 15 -8.29 10.44 -8.06
C CYS A 15 -7.46 11.24 -9.09
N GLU A 16 -6.68 10.57 -9.93
CA GLU A 16 -5.82 11.23 -10.93
C GLU A 16 -6.59 11.77 -12.13
N ALA A 17 -7.77 11.24 -12.43
CA ALA A 17 -8.64 11.75 -13.49
C ALA A 17 -9.32 13.09 -13.16
N THR A 18 -9.39 13.45 -11.87
CA THR A 18 -9.99 14.71 -11.43
C THR A 18 -9.04 15.91 -11.55
N THR A 19 -9.59 17.12 -11.64
CA THR A 19 -8.82 18.37 -11.70
C THR A 19 -7.71 18.39 -10.64
N PRO A 20 -6.44 18.64 -11.00
CA PRO A 20 -5.35 18.63 -10.05
C PRO A 20 -5.58 19.60 -8.88
N GLY A 21 -5.18 19.16 -7.68
CA GLY A 21 -5.12 20.02 -6.49
C GLY A 21 -3.89 20.94 -6.49
N PRO A 22 -3.76 21.82 -5.48
CA PRO A 22 -4.68 22.00 -4.36
C PRO A 22 -5.96 22.73 -4.80
N TRP A 23 -7.07 22.35 -4.17
CA TRP A 23 -8.32 23.11 -4.24
C TRP A 23 -8.42 24.03 -3.04
N ARG A 24 -9.17 25.13 -3.17
CA ARG A 24 -9.43 26.07 -2.07
C ARG A 24 -10.86 26.58 -2.17
N GLN A 25 -11.39 27.06 -1.05
CA GLN A 25 -12.64 27.79 -1.04
C GLN A 25 -12.40 29.24 -1.49
N ASP A 26 -13.31 29.81 -2.29
CA ASP A 26 -13.31 31.23 -2.63
C ASP A 26 -14.24 32.04 -1.71
N SER A 27 -14.38 33.34 -1.98
CA SER A 27 -15.21 34.25 -1.17
C SER A 27 -16.70 33.97 -1.27
N ASP A 28 -17.15 33.29 -2.32
CA ASP A 28 -18.55 32.95 -2.55
C ASP A 28 -18.89 31.55 -2.01
N GLY A 29 -17.91 30.86 -1.41
CA GLY A 29 -18.07 29.56 -0.78
C GLY A 29 -17.80 28.38 -1.71
N TYR A 30 -17.39 28.62 -2.96
CA TYR A 30 -17.17 27.57 -3.96
C TYR A 30 -15.79 26.93 -3.81
N LEU A 31 -15.68 25.64 -4.14
CA LEU A 31 -14.37 25.02 -4.32
C LEU A 31 -13.83 25.33 -5.71
N ILE A 32 -12.62 25.88 -5.73
CA ILE A 32 -11.91 26.27 -6.95
C ILE A 32 -10.50 25.68 -6.99
N ALA A 33 -10.00 25.41 -8.20
CA ALA A 33 -8.61 25.04 -8.42
C ALA A 33 -7.68 26.25 -8.35
N ALA A 34 -6.36 25.99 -8.40
CA ALA A 34 -5.32 27.03 -8.42
C ALA A 34 -5.58 28.12 -9.47
N ASN A 35 -6.04 27.74 -10.67
CA ASN A 35 -6.35 28.63 -11.79
C ASN A 35 -7.77 29.25 -11.75
N SER A 36 -8.44 29.22 -10.60
CA SER A 36 -9.82 29.70 -10.40
C SER A 36 -10.89 28.94 -11.21
N THR A 37 -10.59 27.73 -11.68
CA THR A 37 -11.62 26.85 -12.26
C THR A 37 -12.56 26.39 -11.16
N HIS A 38 -13.86 26.59 -11.36
CA HIS A 38 -14.90 26.07 -10.47
C HIS A 38 -14.91 24.54 -10.48
N ILE A 39 -14.81 23.93 -9.29
CA ILE A 39 -14.81 22.47 -9.11
C ILE A 39 -16.17 21.99 -8.63
N ALA A 40 -16.70 22.62 -7.57
CA ALA A 40 -17.95 22.20 -6.96
C ALA A 40 -18.59 23.35 -6.18
N ASP A 41 -19.92 23.37 -6.22
CA ASP A 41 -20.73 24.12 -5.27
C ASP A 41 -20.77 23.34 -3.96
N VAL A 42 -20.26 23.97 -2.92
CA VAL A 42 -20.19 23.37 -1.58
C VAL A 42 -21.28 24.04 -0.76
N VAL A 43 -22.50 23.50 -0.86
CA VAL A 43 -23.68 23.92 -0.08
C VAL A 43 -23.56 23.43 1.36
N SER A 44 -22.42 23.66 1.99
CA SER A 44 -22.07 23.07 3.28
C SER A 44 -21.10 23.96 4.05
N THR A 45 -20.65 23.52 5.23
CA THR A 45 -19.85 24.39 6.11
C THR A 45 -18.41 24.56 5.60
N GLU A 46 -17.67 25.52 6.15
CA GLU A 46 -16.23 25.68 5.87
C GLU A 46 -15.44 24.39 6.14
N GLU A 47 -15.88 23.59 7.13
CA GLU A 47 -15.27 22.30 7.44
C GLU A 47 -15.43 21.26 6.32
N ASP A 48 -16.61 21.22 5.68
CA ASP A 48 -16.86 20.30 4.57
C ASP A 48 -16.07 20.71 3.33
N ALA A 49 -16.01 22.01 3.03
CA ALA A 49 -15.17 22.55 1.96
C ALA A 49 -13.69 22.19 2.18
N ARG A 50 -13.21 22.37 3.42
CA ARG A 50 -11.85 21.99 3.83
C ARG A 50 -11.63 20.49 3.69
N PHE A 51 -12.57 19.65 4.15
CA PHE A 51 -12.46 18.21 4.03
C PHE A 51 -12.29 17.76 2.57
N ILE A 52 -13.11 18.29 1.66
CA ILE A 52 -13.03 17.96 0.23
C ILE A 52 -11.71 18.44 -0.38
N ALA A 53 -11.28 19.67 -0.05
CA ALA A 53 -10.01 20.22 -0.54
C ALA A 53 -8.80 19.40 -0.08
N GLU A 54 -8.75 19.02 1.19
CA GLU A 54 -7.69 18.18 1.76
C GLU A 54 -7.76 16.73 1.25
N ALA A 55 -8.97 16.19 1.04
CA ALA A 55 -9.15 14.85 0.49
C ALA A 55 -8.54 14.73 -0.91
N ARG A 56 -8.65 15.77 -1.75
CA ARG A 56 -8.10 15.76 -3.11
C ARG A 56 -6.61 15.48 -3.16
N THR A 57 -5.84 15.96 -2.17
CA THR A 57 -4.38 15.75 -2.09
C THR A 57 -4.05 14.55 -1.20
N GLY A 58 -4.77 14.38 -0.09
CA GLY A 58 -4.53 13.34 0.90
C GLY A 58 -4.86 11.93 0.41
N TRP A 59 -5.94 11.76 -0.34
CA TRP A 59 -6.37 10.44 -0.84
C TRP A 59 -5.39 9.83 -1.84
N PRO A 60 -5.00 10.48 -2.97
CA PRO A 60 -4.05 9.87 -3.90
C PRO A 60 -2.70 9.59 -3.25
N TYR A 61 -2.24 10.44 -2.33
CA TYR A 61 -1.04 10.16 -1.53
C TYR A 61 -1.20 8.88 -0.68
N THR A 62 -2.30 8.79 0.07
CA THR A 62 -2.56 7.67 0.98
C THR A 62 -2.71 6.36 0.21
N ILE A 63 -3.40 6.39 -0.94
CA ILE A 63 -3.57 5.22 -1.81
C ILE A 63 -2.22 4.76 -2.37
N ARG A 64 -1.39 5.68 -2.91
CA ARG A 64 -0.02 5.33 -3.35
C ARG A 64 0.81 4.71 -2.23
N ARG A 65 0.71 5.26 -1.02
CA ARG A 65 1.42 4.72 0.14
C ARG A 65 0.92 3.32 0.50
N ALA A 66 -0.38 3.05 0.42
CA ALA A 66 -0.95 1.73 0.66
C ALA A 66 -0.47 0.71 -0.39
N LEU A 67 -0.55 1.03 -1.67
CA LEU A 67 -0.04 0.20 -2.77
C LEU A 67 1.46 -0.13 -2.59
N ALA A 68 2.27 0.87 -2.23
CA ALA A 68 3.70 0.66 -1.97
C ALA A 68 3.94 -0.29 -0.77
N ALA A 69 3.14 -0.16 0.29
CA ALA A 69 3.22 -1.05 1.44
C ALA A 69 2.79 -2.49 1.10
N GLU A 70 1.75 -2.67 0.28
CA GLU A 70 1.30 -3.98 -0.19
C GLU A 70 2.35 -4.66 -1.07
N ALA A 71 2.98 -3.89 -1.98
CA ALA A 71 4.08 -4.39 -2.80
C ALA A 71 5.28 -4.82 -1.96
N GLU A 72 5.66 -4.03 -0.94
CA GLU A 72 6.77 -4.37 -0.05
C GLU A 72 6.44 -5.59 0.82
N LEU A 73 5.22 -5.71 1.32
CA LEU A 73 4.77 -6.88 2.06
C LEU A 73 4.87 -8.15 1.21
N LEU A 74 4.47 -8.08 -0.07
CA LEU A 74 4.61 -9.18 -1.01
C LEU A 74 6.09 -9.55 -1.21
N ARG A 75 6.96 -8.55 -1.40
CA ARG A 75 8.40 -8.75 -1.57
C ARG A 75 9.02 -9.46 -0.36
N VAL A 76 8.75 -8.96 0.84
CA VAL A 76 9.25 -9.55 2.10
C VAL A 76 8.72 -10.97 2.30
N ASN A 77 7.45 -11.23 1.98
CA ASN A 77 6.88 -12.57 2.09
C ASN A 77 7.53 -13.58 1.14
N VAL A 78 7.88 -13.16 -0.08
CA VAL A 78 8.63 -14.00 -1.03
C VAL A 78 10.03 -14.27 -0.51
N GLU A 79 10.71 -13.26 0.02
CA GLU A 79 12.05 -13.40 0.61
C GLU A 79 12.04 -14.36 1.80
N ASN A 80 11.09 -14.21 2.73
CA ASN A 80 10.93 -15.11 3.88
C ASN A 80 10.72 -16.56 3.45
N ARG A 81 9.85 -16.81 2.47
CA ARG A 81 9.63 -18.18 1.94
C ARG A 81 10.90 -18.79 1.36
N ASN A 82 11.71 -17.99 0.67
CA ASN A 82 12.97 -18.47 0.10
C ASN A 82 13.99 -18.81 1.20
N LEU A 83 14.07 -17.97 2.24
CA LEU A 83 14.93 -18.21 3.40
C LEU A 83 14.48 -19.44 4.18
N GLU A 84 13.18 -19.62 4.40
CA GLU A 84 12.63 -20.82 5.05
C GLU A 84 13.01 -22.09 4.28
N ALA A 85 12.86 -22.07 2.95
CA ALA A 85 13.24 -23.20 2.11
C ALA A 85 14.75 -23.50 2.16
N GLU A 86 15.61 -22.48 2.27
CA GLU A 86 17.06 -22.67 2.42
C GLU A 86 17.40 -23.24 3.80
N VAL A 87 16.76 -22.74 4.86
CA VAL A 87 16.95 -23.26 6.22
C VAL A 87 16.58 -24.75 6.28
N ASP A 88 15.48 -25.15 5.64
CA ASP A 88 15.07 -26.55 5.63
C ASP A 88 16.02 -27.44 4.82
N ARG A 89 16.57 -26.94 3.70
CA ARG A 89 17.63 -27.64 2.95
C ARG A 89 18.87 -27.87 3.82
N LEU A 90 19.37 -26.82 4.46
CA LEU A 90 20.57 -26.90 5.30
C LEU A 90 20.37 -27.82 6.51
N ARG A 91 19.18 -27.78 7.13
CA ARG A 91 18.83 -28.72 8.21
C ARG A 91 18.88 -30.17 7.74
N ASN A 92 18.34 -30.44 6.55
CA ASN A 92 18.36 -31.79 5.99
C ASN A 92 19.79 -32.25 5.66
N GLU A 93 20.62 -31.37 5.10
CA GLU A 93 22.03 -31.66 4.84
C GLU A 93 22.81 -31.94 6.13
N ILE A 94 22.61 -31.13 7.18
CA ILE A 94 23.22 -31.34 8.49
C ILE A 94 22.82 -32.71 9.06
N ASN A 95 21.54 -33.08 8.99
CA ASN A 95 21.06 -34.37 9.49
C ASN A 95 21.76 -35.53 8.77
N ILE A 96 21.85 -35.48 7.43
CA ILE A 96 22.53 -36.51 6.63
C ILE A 96 24.01 -36.62 7.02
N LEU A 97 24.70 -35.49 7.18
CA LEU A 97 26.11 -35.48 7.57
C LEU A 97 26.32 -36.04 8.98
N GLN A 98 25.42 -35.75 9.92
CA GLN A 98 25.45 -36.31 11.27
C GLN A 98 25.28 -37.84 11.25
N GLU A 99 24.32 -38.36 10.50
CA GLU A 99 24.11 -39.81 10.33
C GLU A 99 25.35 -40.50 9.74
N GLN A 100 25.98 -39.91 8.73
CA GLN A 100 27.20 -40.45 8.13
C GLN A 100 28.38 -40.50 9.12
N LEU A 101 28.53 -39.46 9.95
CA LEU A 101 29.56 -39.41 10.98
C LEU A 101 29.33 -40.49 12.06
N GLU A 102 28.09 -40.68 12.48
CA GLU A 102 27.72 -41.73 13.44
C GLU A 102 28.01 -43.13 12.89
N GLN A 103 27.64 -43.38 11.63
CA GLN A 103 27.92 -44.66 10.96
C GLN A 103 29.42 -44.94 10.90
N ARG A 104 30.24 -43.95 10.51
CA ARG A 104 31.71 -44.08 10.49
C ARG A 104 32.29 -44.34 11.87
N ARG A 105 31.75 -43.71 12.92
CA ARG A 105 32.19 -43.94 14.31
C ARG A 105 31.84 -45.35 14.81
N CYS A 106 30.73 -45.93 14.38
CA CYS A 106 30.33 -47.30 14.76
C CYS A 106 31.03 -48.40 13.94
N SER A 107 31.67 -48.07 12.83
CA SER A 107 32.37 -49.02 11.96
C SER A 107 33.91 -48.99 12.10
N ALA A 108 34.43 -48.16 13.02
CA ALA A 108 35.83 -48.09 13.45
C ALA A 108 35.98 -48.71 14.85
#